data_AF-A0A1V4VV31-F1
#
_entry.id   AF-A0A1V4VV31-F1
#
_cell.length_a   1.000
_cell.length_b   1.000
_cell.length_c   1.000
_cell.angle_alpha   90.00
_cell.angle_beta   90.00
_cell.angle_gamma   90.00
#
_symmetry.space_group_name_H-M   'P 1'
#
loop_
_entity.id
_entity.type
_entity.pdbx_description
1 polymer ?
#
loop_
_entity_poly.entity_id
_entity_poly.type
_entity_poly.pdbx_seq_one_letter_code
_entity_poly.pdbx_strand_id
1 'polypeptide(L)'
;MLEKEGKLNRVTKAINKDTELMPIVRWQYKGLPESERKAWLFENVVDSTGKKYEGSVAVALLGGSREIYAMALNTTPDKIDEQWNKALLNPIPPVIVESGPVHEEVKYVQNFAPEGGGSPGY
;
A
#
# COMPACT_ATOMS: atom_id res chain seq x y z
N MET A 1 12.02 5.11 -3.13
CA MET A 1 12.48 3.97 -3.95
C MET A 1 11.57 3.75 -5.16
N LEU A 2 10.30 3.37 -4.99
CA LEU A 2 9.39 3.10 -6.11
C LEU A 2 9.25 4.28 -7.10
N GLU A 3 9.19 5.51 -6.60
CA GLU A 3 9.14 6.72 -7.43
C GLU A 3 10.41 6.89 -8.29
N LYS A 4 11.59 6.64 -7.71
CA LYS A 4 12.89 6.70 -8.40
C LYS A 4 12.97 5.67 -9.54
N GLU A 5 12.44 4.47 -9.32
CA GLU A 5 12.41 3.40 -10.31
C GLU A 5 11.21 3.48 -11.28
N GLY A 6 10.41 4.55 -11.22
CA GLY A 6 9.24 4.73 -12.10
C GLY A 6 8.09 3.75 -11.84
N LYS A 7 8.09 3.06 -10.69
CA LYS A 7 7.11 2.04 -10.26
C LYS A 7 6.00 2.59 -9.36
N LEU A 8 5.90 3.91 -9.21
CA LEU A 8 4.84 4.58 -8.44
C LEU A 8 4.05 5.54 -9.34
N ASN A 9 2.72 5.41 -9.33
CA ASN A 9 1.81 6.43 -9.82
C ASN A 9 1.41 7.35 -8.67
N ARG A 10 1.72 8.63 -8.80
CA ARG A 10 1.32 9.66 -7.84
C ARG A 10 0.10 10.41 -8.38
N VAL A 11 -0.99 10.41 -7.63
CA VAL A 11 -2.26 11.04 -8.00
C VAL A 11 -2.55 12.16 -7.01
N THR A 12 -2.38 13.39 -7.49
CA THR A 12 -2.64 14.64 -6.75
C THR A 12 -4.08 15.14 -6.89
N LYS A 13 -4.79 14.68 -7.93
CA LYS A 13 -6.20 15.01 -8.15
C LYS A 13 -7.06 14.35 -7.08
N ALA A 14 -8.19 14.98 -6.76
CA ALA A 14 -9.19 14.38 -5.88
C ALA A 14 -9.63 13.00 -6.41
N ILE A 15 -9.65 12.00 -5.54
CA ILE A 15 -10.10 10.64 -5.85
C ILE A 15 -11.15 10.21 -4.83
N ASN A 16 -12.27 9.67 -5.30
CA ASN A 16 -13.28 9.09 -4.43
C ASN A 16 -12.88 7.67 -4.01
N LYS A 17 -12.71 7.45 -2.70
CA LYS A 17 -12.31 6.15 -2.14
C LYS A 17 -13.38 5.06 -2.33
N ASP A 18 -14.66 5.43 -2.42
CA ASP A 18 -15.78 4.50 -2.51
C ASP A 18 -16.00 4.01 -3.95
N THR A 19 -15.71 4.86 -4.94
CA THR A 19 -16.12 4.63 -6.34
C THR A 19 -14.98 4.60 -7.35
N GLU A 20 -13.82 5.21 -7.09
CA GLU A 20 -12.78 5.42 -8.10
C GLU A 20 -11.46 4.75 -7.75
N LEU A 21 -11.04 4.86 -6.48
CA LEU A 21 -9.71 4.47 -6.01
C LEU A 21 -9.37 3.00 -6.30
N MET A 22 -10.21 2.06 -5.86
CA MET A 22 -9.94 0.64 -6.12
C MET A 22 -10.21 0.22 -7.57
N PRO A 23 -11.26 0.71 -8.26
CA PRO A 23 -11.46 0.41 -9.68
C PRO A 23 -10.27 0.78 -10.57
N ILE A 24 -9.66 1.96 -10.41
CA ILE A 24 -8.50 2.36 -11.23
C ILE A 24 -7.27 1.50 -10.92
N VAL A 25 -7.01 1.17 -9.65
CA VAL A 25 -5.93 0.27 -9.26
C VAL A 25 -6.17 -1.16 -9.77
N ARG A 26 -7.43 -1.62 -9.81
CA ARG A 26 -7.75 -2.94 -10.36
C ARG A 26 -7.61 -2.99 -11.88
N TRP A 27 -7.82 -1.87 -12.56
CA TRP A 27 -7.80 -1.80 -14.01
C TRP A 27 -6.43 -2.17 -14.60
N GLN A 28 -5.31 -1.80 -13.96
CA GLN A 28 -3.98 -2.21 -14.42
C GLN A 28 -3.81 -3.74 -14.52
N TYR A 29 -4.48 -4.54 -13.67
CA TYR A 29 -4.37 -6.00 -13.73
C TYR A 29 -5.17 -6.64 -14.86
N LYS A 30 -6.09 -5.88 -15.48
CA LYS A 30 -6.91 -6.36 -16.61
C LYS A 30 -6.32 -6.00 -17.95
N GLY A 31 -5.59 -4.88 -18.04
CA GLY A 31 -5.11 -4.33 -19.31
C GLY A 31 -3.60 -4.28 -19.49
N LEU A 32 -2.81 -4.33 -18.40
CA LEU A 32 -1.36 -4.13 -18.47
C LEU A 32 -0.57 -5.41 -18.21
N PRO A 33 0.53 -5.63 -18.94
CA PRO A 33 1.52 -6.64 -18.58
C PRO A 33 2.11 -6.31 -17.21
N GLU A 34 2.60 -7.34 -16.50
CA GLU A 34 3.11 -7.19 -15.14
C GLU A 34 4.24 -6.15 -15.01
N SER A 35 5.10 -6.04 -16.02
CA SER A 35 6.20 -5.07 -16.09
C SER A 35 5.74 -3.61 -16.05
N GLU A 36 4.52 -3.34 -16.49
CA GLU A 36 3.92 -2.00 -16.54
C GLU A 36 3.04 -1.68 -15.33
N ARG A 37 2.76 -2.67 -14.47
CA ARG A 37 1.99 -2.47 -13.24
C ARG A 37 2.80 -1.65 -12.24
N LYS A 38 2.10 -0.79 -11.51
CA LYS A 38 2.70 0.15 -10.56
C LYS A 38 1.97 0.14 -9.22
N ALA A 39 2.66 0.59 -8.19
CA ALA A 39 2.03 1.02 -6.96
C ALA A 39 1.35 2.38 -7.17
N TRP A 40 0.42 2.74 -6.29
CA TRP A 40 -0.33 3.98 -6.35
C TRP A 40 -0.22 4.74 -5.04
N LEU A 41 -0.10 6.06 -5.12
CA LEU A 41 -0.20 7.00 -4.01
C LEU A 41 -1.24 8.07 -4.36
N PHE A 42 -2.34 8.08 -3.62
CA PHE A 42 -3.42 9.05 -3.75
C PHE A 42 -3.31 10.07 -2.61
N GLU A 43 -3.07 11.33 -2.96
CA GLU A 43 -2.77 12.38 -1.97
C GLU A 43 -4.00 13.20 -1.57
N ASN A 44 -5.08 13.13 -2.36
CA ASN A 44 -6.29 13.89 -2.14
C ASN A 44 -7.50 12.96 -2.17
N VAL A 45 -7.83 12.39 -1.02
CA VAL A 45 -8.88 11.38 -0.89
C VAL A 45 -10.18 12.02 -0.40
N VAL A 46 -11.27 11.74 -1.10
CA VAL A 46 -12.63 12.11 -0.72
C VAL A 46 -13.54 10.89 -0.68
N ASP A 47 -14.71 11.01 -0.06
CA ASP A 47 -15.78 10.01 -0.17
C ASP A 47 -16.98 10.53 -0.96
N SER A 48 -17.99 9.68 -1.12
CA SER A 48 -19.22 10.00 -1.87
C SER A 48 -20.11 11.03 -1.19
N THR A 49 -19.85 11.37 0.08
CA THR A 49 -20.56 12.44 0.81
C THR A 49 -19.87 13.80 0.64
N GLY A 50 -18.70 13.83 0.00
CA GLY A 50 -17.88 15.02 -0.15
C GLY A 50 -16.92 15.27 1.02
N LYS A 51 -16.82 14.34 1.99
CA LYS A 51 -15.85 14.42 3.08
C LYS A 51 -14.45 14.28 2.50
N LYS A 52 -13.57 15.21 2.86
CA LYS A 52 -12.15 15.17 2.53
C LYS A 52 -11.36 14.58 3.69
N TYR A 53 -10.39 13.72 3.37
CA TYR A 53 -9.50 13.10 4.34
C TYR A 53 -8.13 13.80 4.30
N GLU A 54 -7.53 14.00 5.47
CA GLU A 54 -6.18 14.57 5.59
C GLU A 54 -5.10 13.54 5.22
N GLY A 55 -5.39 12.25 5.40
CA GLY A 55 -4.49 11.15 5.06
C GLY A 55 -4.45 10.83 3.56
N SER A 56 -3.27 10.46 3.08
CA SER A 56 -3.07 9.86 1.76
C SER A 56 -3.30 8.34 1.80
N VAL A 57 -3.66 7.76 0.67
CA VAL A 57 -3.86 6.30 0.54
C VAL A 57 -2.85 5.73 -0.45
N ALA A 58 -2.10 4.71 -0.03
CA ALA A 58 -1.19 3.98 -0.89
C ALA A 58 -1.70 2.55 -1.14
N VAL A 59 -1.62 2.09 -2.39
CA VAL A 59 -2.14 0.77 -2.81
C VAL A 59 -1.11 0.04 -3.68
N ALA A 60 -1.10 -1.29 -3.59
CA ALA A 60 -0.24 -2.17 -4.37
C ALA A 60 1.28 -1.97 -4.13
N LEU A 61 1.67 -1.44 -2.96
CA LEU A 61 3.07 -1.23 -2.57
C LEU A 61 3.90 -2.52 -2.49
N LEU A 62 3.25 -3.66 -2.26
CA LEU A 62 3.88 -5.00 -2.25
C LEU A 62 3.29 -5.93 -3.33
N GLY A 63 2.11 -5.61 -3.87
CA GLY A 63 1.32 -6.48 -4.75
C GLY A 63 1.15 -5.95 -6.18
N GLY A 64 1.88 -4.90 -6.57
CA GLY A 64 1.82 -4.38 -7.94
C GLY A 64 2.40 -5.35 -8.97
N SER A 65 3.54 -5.95 -8.63
CA SER A 65 4.25 -6.93 -9.45
C SER A 65 5.28 -7.70 -8.60
N ARG A 66 5.80 -8.80 -9.13
CA ARG A 66 6.92 -9.56 -8.55
C ARG A 66 8.18 -8.70 -8.42
N GLU A 67 8.39 -7.78 -9.34
CA GLU A 67 9.49 -6.81 -9.28
C GLU A 67 9.33 -5.85 -8.10
N ILE A 68 8.15 -5.26 -7.90
CA ILE A 68 7.85 -4.39 -6.75
C ILE A 68 8.05 -5.15 -5.44
N TYR A 69 7.62 -6.41 -5.39
CA TYR A 69 7.82 -7.26 -4.22
C TYR A 69 9.29 -7.56 -3.94
N ALA A 70 10.08 -7.89 -4.99
CA ALA A 70 11.52 -8.10 -4.87
C ALA A 70 12.26 -6.85 -4.37
N MET A 71 11.87 -5.66 -4.88
CA MET A 71 12.39 -4.39 -4.39
C MET A 71 12.14 -4.18 -2.89
N ALA A 72 10.94 -4.51 -2.41
CA ALA A 72 10.61 -4.40 -0.98
C ALA A 72 11.44 -5.36 -0.11
N LEU A 73 11.80 -6.52 -0.65
CA LEU A 73 12.68 -7.50 0.00
C LEU A 73 14.17 -7.24 -0.23
N ASN A 74 14.52 -6.15 -0.93
CA ASN A 74 15.88 -5.80 -1.34
C ASN A 74 16.61 -6.94 -2.08
N THR A 75 15.91 -7.53 -3.06
CA THR A 75 16.40 -8.67 -3.85
C THR A 75 15.94 -8.57 -5.31
N THR A 76 16.24 -9.58 -6.11
CA THR A 76 15.76 -9.73 -7.50
C THR A 76 14.59 -10.72 -7.58
N PRO A 77 13.74 -10.64 -8.62
CA PRO A 77 12.56 -11.51 -8.74
C PRO A 77 12.86 -13.02 -8.67
N ASP A 78 14.02 -13.46 -9.16
CA ASP A 78 14.48 -14.85 -9.12
C ASP A 78 14.93 -15.32 -7.72
N LYS A 79 15.21 -14.37 -6.81
CA LYS A 79 15.78 -14.65 -5.47
C LYS A 79 14.82 -14.40 -4.32
N ILE A 80 13.54 -14.16 -4.59
CA ILE A 80 12.51 -13.94 -3.55
C ILE A 80 12.47 -15.12 -2.58
N ASP A 81 12.45 -16.36 -3.09
CA ASP A 81 12.30 -17.55 -2.25
C ASP A 81 13.55 -17.80 -1.40
N GLU A 82 14.75 -17.56 -1.96
CA GLU A 82 16.01 -17.62 -1.23
C GLU A 82 16.03 -16.58 -0.10
N GLN A 83 15.62 -15.34 -0.38
CA GLN A 83 15.59 -14.25 0.59
C GLN A 83 14.63 -14.56 1.74
N TRP A 84 13.46 -15.13 1.44
CA TRP A 84 12.50 -15.59 2.46
C TRP A 84 13.07 -16.72 3.33
N ASN A 85 13.64 -17.75 2.71
CA ASN A 85 14.24 -18.86 3.44
C ASN A 85 15.35 -18.39 4.38
N LYS A 86 16.21 -17.49 3.92
CA LYS A 86 17.26 -16.88 4.74
C LYS A 86 16.69 -16.13 5.94
N ALA A 87 15.66 -15.31 5.74
CA ALA A 87 15.04 -14.52 6.80
C ALA A 87 14.34 -15.40 7.85
N LEU A 88 13.62 -16.44 7.40
CA LEU A 88 12.92 -17.39 8.28
C LEU A 88 13.88 -18.23 9.12
N LEU A 89 15.04 -18.60 8.58
CA LEU A 89 16.08 -19.34 9.30
C LEU A 89 16.90 -18.47 10.27
N ASN A 90 16.93 -17.14 10.06
CA ASN A 90 17.75 -16.21 10.83
C ASN A 90 16.91 -15.01 11.33
N PRO A 91 15.89 -15.25 12.16
CA PRO A 91 15.06 -14.17 12.68
C PRO A 91 15.89 -13.22 13.55
N ILE A 92 15.70 -11.92 13.35
CA ILE A 92 16.28 -10.87 14.20
C ILE A 92 15.25 -10.54 15.27
N PRO A 93 15.58 -10.66 16.57
CA PRO A 93 14.64 -10.33 17.63
C PRO A 93 14.30 -8.83 17.59
N PRO A 94 13.04 -8.45 17.82
CA PRO A 94 12.66 -7.03 17.91
C PRO A 94 13.30 -6.39 19.15
N VAL A 95 13.50 -5.08 19.10
CA VAL A 95 13.98 -4.26 20.22
C VAL A 95 12.82 -3.40 20.72
N ILE A 96 12.62 -3.36 22.03
CA ILE A 96 11.63 -2.47 22.66
C ILE A 96 12.21 -1.05 22.69
N VAL A 97 11.40 -0.10 22.25
CA VAL A 97 11.72 1.33 22.25
C VAL A 97 10.64 2.10 23.01
N GLU A 98 11.02 3.18 23.68
CA GLU A 98 10.11 3.97 24.53
C GLU A 98 9.13 4.83 23.71
N SER A 99 9.53 5.24 22.50
CA SER A 99 8.72 6.06 21.61
C SER A 99 9.00 5.75 20.14
N GLY A 100 8.05 6.06 19.27
CA GLY A 100 8.17 5.94 17.82
C GLY A 100 7.15 6.81 17.11
N PRO A 101 7.32 7.09 15.80
CA PRO A 101 6.44 7.99 15.04
C PRO A 101 4.96 7.59 15.07
N VAL A 102 4.66 6.30 15.25
CA VAL A 102 3.29 5.79 15.37
C VAL A 102 2.55 6.29 16.62
N HIS A 103 3.24 6.92 17.58
CA HIS A 103 2.65 7.50 18.79
C HIS A 103 2.35 9.01 18.70
N GLU A 104 2.58 9.67 17.55
CA GLU A 104 2.40 11.13 17.40
C GLU A 104 0.93 11.58 17.55
N GLU A 105 -0.03 10.77 17.08
CA GLU A 105 -1.46 11.01 17.27
C GLU A 105 -2.15 9.78 17.89
N VAL A 106 -2.77 9.96 19.07
CA VAL A 106 -3.54 8.90 19.75
C VAL A 106 -5.01 9.31 19.81
N LYS A 107 -5.88 8.56 19.12
CA LYS A 107 -7.32 8.81 19.08
C LYS A 107 -8.06 7.74 19.89
N TYR A 108 -8.65 8.14 21.01
CA TYR A 108 -9.52 7.27 21.81
C TYR A 108 -10.93 7.32 21.24
N VAL A 109 -11.43 6.18 20.75
CA VAL A 109 -12.77 6.08 20.16
C VAL A 109 -13.66 5.30 21.13
N GLN A 110 -14.64 5.96 21.74
CA GLN A 110 -15.56 5.32 22.70
C GLN A 110 -16.49 4.28 22.03
N ASN A 111 -16.80 4.45 20.74
CA ASN A 111 -17.59 3.54 19.92
C ASN A 111 -16.92 3.38 18.55
N PHE A 112 -16.05 2.36 18.40
CA PHE A 112 -15.44 2.05 17.11
C PHE A 112 -16.49 1.40 16.21
N ALA A 113 -17.16 2.19 15.38
CA ALA A 113 -17.89 1.68 14.22
C ALA A 113 -16.90 1.55 13.06
N PRO A 114 -16.72 0.36 12.45
CA PRO A 114 -15.87 0.24 11.28
C PRO A 114 -16.48 1.06 10.14
N GLU A 115 -15.88 2.21 9.81
CA GLU A 115 -16.25 2.97 8.61
C GLU A 115 -15.85 2.15 7.37
N GLY A 116 -16.84 1.56 6.70
CA GLY A 116 -16.75 1.16 5.29
C GLY A 116 -15.65 0.14 4.94
N GLY A 117 -15.58 -0.96 5.68
CA GLY A 117 -14.74 -2.10 5.29
C GLY A 117 -15.19 -2.67 3.93
N GLY A 118 -14.36 -2.46 2.90
CA GLY A 118 -14.57 -3.07 1.59
C GLY A 118 -14.77 -4.58 1.73
N SER A 119 -15.84 -5.10 1.13
CA SER A 119 -16.18 -6.51 1.17
C SER A 119 -14.97 -7.36 0.71
N PRO A 120 -14.67 -8.49 1.39
CA PRO A 120 -13.71 -9.45 0.88
C PRO A 120 -14.27 -9.98 -0.45
N GLY A 121 -13.71 -9.51 -1.56
CA GLY A 121 -13.92 -10.14 -2.85
C GLY A 121 -13.12 -11.45 -2.85
N TYR A 122 -13.85 -12.54 -3.10
CA TYR A 122 -13.42 -13.93 -3.25
C TYR A 122 -11.97 -14.17 -3.70
#